data_AF-A0A3D1ZWY0-F1
#
_entry.id   AF-A0A3D1ZWY0-F1
#
_cell.length_a   1.000
_cell.length_b   1.000
_cell.length_c   1.000
_cell.angle_alpha   90.00
_cell.angle_beta   90.00
_cell.angle_gamma   90.00
#
_symmetry.space_group_name_H-M   'P 1'
#
loop_
_entity.id
_entity.type
_entity.pdbx_description
1 polymer ?
#
loop_
_entity_poly.entity_id
_entity_poly.type
_entity_poly.pdbx_seq_one_letter_code
_entity_poly.pdbx_strand_id
1 'polypeptide(L)'
;MALSAAAEKQAIIDLMQKTTVEVTPGGAAKVADFRDMLRAGCTVYVTFLPGSDFADTVNTVRRLKDEGFNPVPHFAARSIPSAKFLEENLASLQGETGVTEGLLI
;
A
#
# COMPACT_ATOMS: atom_id res chain seq x y z
N MET A 1 -22.74 -5.49 -30.27
CA MET A 1 -22.92 -6.95 -30.10
C MET A 1 -22.42 -7.30 -28.70
N ALA A 2 -23.11 -8.20 -27.99
CA ALA A 2 -22.61 -8.72 -26.72
C ALA A 2 -21.30 -9.49 -26.97
N LEU A 3 -20.36 -9.37 -26.03
CA LEU A 3 -19.13 -10.14 -26.05
C LEU A 3 -19.44 -11.64 -25.86
N SER A 4 -18.59 -12.52 -26.37
CA SER A 4 -18.65 -13.92 -25.97
C SER A 4 -18.17 -14.07 -24.53
N ALA A 5 -18.61 -15.11 -23.80
CA ALA A 5 -18.16 -15.36 -22.44
C ALA A 5 -16.62 -15.42 -22.30
N ALA A 6 -15.92 -15.93 -23.33
CA ALA A 6 -14.46 -15.95 -23.36
C ALA A 6 -13.87 -14.54 -23.48
N ALA A 7 -14.47 -13.67 -24.32
CA ALA A 7 -14.04 -12.29 -24.47
C ALA A 7 -14.35 -11.45 -23.22
N GLU A 8 -15.49 -11.70 -22.55
CA GLU A 8 -15.82 -11.07 -21.26
C GLU A 8 -14.81 -11.46 -20.18
N LYS A 9 -14.50 -12.75 -20.06
CA LYS A 9 -13.47 -13.24 -19.13
C LYS A 9 -12.12 -12.58 -19.38
N GLN A 10 -11.69 -12.49 -20.64
CA GLN A 10 -10.40 -11.87 -20.97
C GLN A 10 -10.40 -10.38 -20.64
N ALA A 11 -11.48 -9.66 -20.92
CA ALA A 11 -11.59 -8.24 -20.60
C ALA A 11 -11.49 -7.98 -19.08
N ILE A 12 -12.07 -8.85 -18.25
CA ILE A 12 -11.92 -8.79 -16.79
C ILE A 12 -10.46 -9.02 -16.38
N ILE A 13 -9.81 -10.04 -16.94
CA ILE A 13 -8.39 -10.30 -16.66
C ILE A 13 -7.55 -9.08 -17.01
N ASP A 14 -7.74 -8.50 -18.19
CA ASP A 14 -7.00 -7.34 -18.68
C ASP A 14 -7.24 -6.11 -17.80
N LEU A 15 -8.48 -5.88 -17.35
CA LEU A 15 -8.81 -4.81 -16.41
C LEU A 15 -8.06 -4.99 -15.09
N MET A 16 -7.98 -6.22 -14.58
CA MET A 16 -7.36 -6.54 -13.30
C MET A 16 -5.83 -6.53 -13.33
N GLN A 17 -5.17 -6.56 -14.50
CA GLN A 17 -3.71 -6.64 -14.61
C GLN A 17 -2.96 -5.50 -13.92
N LYS A 18 -3.58 -4.31 -13.83
CA LYS A 18 -2.94 -3.10 -13.29
C LYS A 18 -3.63 -2.57 -12.03
N THR A 19 -4.53 -3.33 -11.43
CA THR A 19 -5.20 -2.88 -10.20
C THR A 19 -4.21 -2.74 -9.07
N THR A 20 -4.49 -1.77 -8.21
CA THR A 20 -3.83 -1.56 -6.93
C THR A 20 -4.79 -1.93 -5.82
N VAL A 21 -4.27 -2.11 -4.61
CA VAL A 21 -5.07 -2.42 -3.43
C VAL A 21 -4.68 -1.50 -2.30
N GLU A 22 -5.56 -1.37 -1.31
CA GLU A 22 -5.31 -0.60 -0.09
C GLU A 22 -5.53 -1.48 1.14
N VAL A 23 -4.70 -1.28 2.16
CA VAL A 23 -4.80 -2.01 3.42
C VAL A 23 -4.55 -1.08 4.60
N THR A 24 -5.24 -1.36 5.70
CA THR A 24 -4.94 -0.75 6.99
C THR A 24 -3.88 -1.57 7.72
N PRO A 25 -3.02 -0.98 8.57
CA PRO A 25 -2.05 -1.76 9.35
C PRO A 25 -2.70 -2.91 10.15
N GLY A 26 -3.85 -2.65 10.79
CA GLY A 26 -4.62 -3.68 11.51
C GLY A 26 -5.22 -4.77 10.59
N GLY A 27 -5.52 -4.45 9.33
CA GLY A 27 -5.90 -5.42 8.32
C GLY A 27 -4.72 -6.27 7.86
N ALA A 28 -3.57 -5.64 7.60
CA ALA A 28 -2.34 -6.31 7.19
C ALA A 28 -1.87 -7.32 8.23
N ALA A 29 -1.99 -7.00 9.53
CA ALA A 29 -1.67 -7.93 10.62
C ALA A 29 -2.47 -9.25 10.60
N LYS A 30 -3.62 -9.29 9.92
CA LYS A 30 -4.47 -10.49 9.78
C LYS A 30 -4.17 -11.29 8.51
N VAL A 31 -3.37 -10.74 7.60
CA VAL A 31 -2.93 -11.42 6.38
C VAL A 31 -1.66 -12.18 6.72
N ALA A 32 -1.67 -13.51 6.55
CA ALA A 32 -0.50 -14.35 6.81
C ALA A 32 0.62 -14.10 5.79
N ASP A 33 0.28 -14.06 4.50
CA ASP A 33 1.20 -13.80 3.39
C ASP A 33 0.46 -13.09 2.26
N PHE A 34 0.89 -11.89 1.84
CA PHE A 34 0.22 -11.19 0.74
C PHE A 34 0.49 -11.84 -0.63
N ARG A 35 1.55 -12.64 -0.77
CA ARG A 35 1.92 -13.30 -2.03
C ARG A 35 0.92 -14.38 -2.44
N ASP A 36 0.13 -14.88 -1.49
CA ASP A 36 -0.97 -15.82 -1.76
C ASP A 36 -2.21 -15.13 -2.33
N MET A 37 -2.32 -13.81 -2.21
CA MET A 37 -3.52 -13.04 -2.55
C MET A 37 -3.30 -12.03 -3.68
N LEU A 38 -2.09 -11.49 -3.78
CA LEU A 38 -1.78 -10.37 -4.67
C LEU A 38 -0.78 -10.78 -5.75
N ARG A 39 -0.94 -10.17 -6.92
CA ARG A 39 0.05 -10.26 -7.99
C ARG A 39 1.41 -9.73 -7.51
N ALA A 40 2.49 -10.36 -7.95
CA ALA A 40 3.84 -9.87 -7.69
C ALA A 40 4.00 -8.41 -8.15
N GLY A 41 4.67 -7.58 -7.35
CA GLY A 41 4.84 -6.16 -7.63
C GLY A 41 3.52 -5.35 -7.63
N CYS A 42 2.46 -5.85 -7.01
CA CYS A 42 1.25 -5.05 -6.78
C CYS A 42 1.59 -3.77 -6.01
N THR A 43 0.98 -2.66 -6.40
CA THR A 43 1.04 -1.42 -5.61
C THR A 43 0.03 -1.52 -4.49
N VAL A 44 0.50 -1.37 -3.26
CA VAL A 44 -0.30 -1.53 -2.05
C VAL A 44 -0.27 -0.23 -1.26
N TYR A 45 -1.40 0.45 -1.19
CA TYR A 45 -1.56 1.64 -0.39
C TYR A 45 -1.70 1.27 1.09
N VAL A 46 -0.98 1.98 1.96
CA VAL A 46 -0.97 1.72 3.41
C VAL A 46 -1.52 2.94 4.12
N THR A 47 -2.68 2.78 4.75
CA THR A 47 -3.39 3.89 5.39
C THR A 47 -2.69 4.36 6.66
N PHE A 48 -2.70 5.67 6.91
CA PHE A 48 -2.45 6.27 8.22
C PHE A 48 -3.78 6.83 8.77
N LEU A 49 -4.37 6.13 9.74
CA LEU A 49 -5.69 6.47 10.27
C LEU A 49 -5.59 7.39 11.50
N PRO A 50 -6.61 8.24 11.76
CA PRO A 50 -6.62 9.09 12.95
C PRO A 50 -6.50 8.29 14.24
N GLY A 51 -5.61 8.73 15.13
CA GLY A 51 -5.37 8.07 16.42
C GLY A 51 -4.54 6.79 16.34
N SER A 52 -4.08 6.38 15.15
CA SER A 52 -3.06 5.32 15.02
C SER A 52 -1.65 5.88 15.19
N ASP A 53 -0.71 5.01 15.54
CA ASP A 53 0.71 5.34 15.52
C ASP A 53 1.23 5.21 14.07
N PHE A 54 1.97 6.21 13.59
CA PHE A 54 2.57 6.15 12.26
C PHE A 54 3.58 4.99 12.13
N ALA A 55 4.17 4.54 13.25
CA ALA A 55 5.02 3.36 13.28
C ALA A 55 4.33 2.10 12.71
N ASP A 56 3.01 1.97 12.89
CA ASP A 56 2.23 0.86 12.32
C ASP A 56 2.21 0.91 10.78
N THR A 57 2.11 2.11 10.21
CA THR A 57 2.23 2.36 8.77
C THR A 57 3.63 1.95 8.30
N VAL A 58 4.69 2.42 8.97
CA VAL A 58 6.09 2.10 8.61
C VAL A 58 6.34 0.59 8.66
N ASN A 59 5.87 -0.10 9.71
CA ASN A 59 6.02 -1.54 9.84
C ASN A 59 5.31 -2.31 8.72
N THR A 60 4.11 -1.86 8.35
CA THR A 60 3.35 -2.46 7.24
C THR A 60 4.04 -2.23 5.89
N VAL A 61 4.56 -1.01 5.65
CA VAL A 61 5.34 -0.68 4.45
C VAL A 61 6.58 -1.57 4.35
N ARG A 62 7.36 -1.70 5.44
CA ARG A 62 8.56 -2.54 5.47
C ARG A 62 8.24 -3.98 5.10
N ARG A 63 7.23 -4.56 5.76
CA ARG A 63 6.76 -5.91 5.47
C ARG A 63 6.39 -6.09 3.99
N LEU A 64 5.57 -5.19 3.44
CA LEU A 64 5.14 -5.27 2.03
C LEU A 64 6.33 -5.16 1.08
N LYS A 65 7.33 -4.32 1.42
CA LYS A 65 8.56 -4.21 0.65
C LYS A 65 9.36 -5.52 0.67
N ASP A 66 9.53 -6.11 1.85
CA ASP A 66 10.23 -7.39 2.04
C ASP A 66 9.53 -8.54 1.31
N GLU A 67 8.20 -8.50 1.20
CA GLU A 67 7.40 -9.46 0.44
C GLU A 67 7.39 -9.20 -1.08
N GLY A 68 8.04 -8.12 -1.56
CA GLY A 68 8.24 -7.82 -2.98
C GLY A 68 7.15 -6.95 -3.63
N PHE A 69 6.39 -6.20 -2.83
CA PHE A 69 5.37 -5.27 -3.30
C PHE A 69 5.90 -3.83 -3.44
N ASN A 70 5.06 -2.97 -4.02
CA ASN A 70 5.31 -1.53 -4.14
C ASN A 70 4.41 -0.77 -3.15
N PRO A 71 4.81 -0.64 -1.87
CA PRO A 71 3.99 0.02 -0.87
C PRO A 71 3.96 1.54 -1.08
N VAL A 72 2.79 2.15 -0.86
CA VAL A 72 2.57 3.60 -0.91
C VAL A 72 1.98 4.07 0.43
N PRO A 73 2.79 4.61 1.36
CA PRO A 73 2.30 5.11 2.63
C PRO A 73 1.43 6.36 2.45
N HIS A 74 0.36 6.44 3.24
CA HIS A 74 -0.46 7.63 3.36
C HIS A 74 0.12 8.59 4.40
N PHE A 75 0.04 9.87 4.09
CA PHE A 75 0.37 10.98 4.97
C PHE A 75 -0.90 11.82 5.12
N ALA A 76 -1.68 11.52 6.16
CA ALA A 76 -2.86 12.31 6.49
C ALA A 76 -2.41 13.64 7.13
N ALA A 77 -2.54 14.75 6.41
CA ALA A 77 -2.09 16.09 6.82
C ALA A 77 -2.64 16.49 8.19
N ARG A 78 -3.90 16.16 8.47
CA ARG A 78 -4.55 16.43 9.77
C ARG A 78 -3.96 15.67 10.96
N SER A 79 -3.16 14.63 10.70
CA SER A 79 -2.54 13.78 11.70
C SER A 79 -1.01 13.95 11.74
N ILE A 80 -0.48 14.94 11.03
CA ILE A 80 0.93 15.34 11.08
C ILE A 80 1.05 16.54 12.04
N PRO A 81 1.59 16.35 13.27
CA PRO A 81 1.60 17.40 14.29
C PRO A 81 2.66 18.48 14.05
N SER A 82 3.68 18.20 13.24
CA SER A 82 4.75 19.16 12.93
C SER A 82 5.53 18.76 11.67
N ALA A 83 6.27 19.71 11.09
CA ALA A 83 7.19 19.44 10.00
C ALA A 83 8.27 18.41 10.39
N LYS A 84 8.82 18.53 11.61
CA LYS A 84 9.80 17.57 12.15
C LYS A 84 9.27 16.14 12.17
N PHE A 85 8.01 15.95 12.60
CA PHE A 85 7.37 14.63 12.56
C PHE A 85 7.31 14.07 11.14
N LEU A 86 6.94 14.90 10.15
CA LEU A 86 6.91 14.47 8.76
C LEU A 86 8.32 14.11 8.25
N GLU A 87 9.31 14.95 8.51
CA GLU A 87 10.71 14.74 8.09
C GLU A 87 11.30 13.44 8.66
N GLU A 88 11.13 13.18 9.96
CA GLU A 88 11.62 11.97 10.62
C GLU A 88 10.98 10.70 10.03
N ASN A 89 9.67 10.74 9.78
CA ASN A 89 8.94 9.61 9.22
C ASN A 89 9.25 9.38 7.73
N LEU A 90 9.43 10.44 6.94
CA LEU A 90 9.91 10.31 5.56
C LEU A 90 11.32 9.71 5.51
N ALA A 91 12.22 10.15 6.40
CA ALA A 91 13.59 9.64 6.48
C ALA A 91 13.62 8.15 6.86
N SER A 92 12.83 7.72 7.84
CA SER A 92 12.70 6.29 8.21
C SER A 92 12.16 5.47 7.03
N LEU A 93 11.06 5.89 6.41
CA LEU A 93 10.49 5.20 5.25
C LEU A 93 11.49 5.07 4.10
N GLN A 94 12.12 6.17 3.70
CA GLN A 94 13.07 6.16 2.58
C GLN A 94 14.33 5.36 2.92
N GLY A 95 14.91 5.55 4.11
CA GLY A 95 16.15 4.91 4.52
C GLY A 95 16.01 3.40 4.73
N GLU A 96 14.86 2.94 5.22
CA GLU A 96 14.65 1.54 5.55
C GLU A 96 14.02 0.72 4.43
N THR A 97 13.16 1.35 3.62
CA THR A 97 12.35 0.62 2.63
C THR A 97 12.57 1.09 1.20
N GLY A 98 13.26 2.22 1.01
CA GLY A 98 13.50 2.78 -0.32
C GLY A 98 12.22 3.16 -1.06
N VAL A 99 11.14 3.48 -0.35
CA VAL A 99 9.90 3.95 -1.00
C VAL A 99 10.16 5.26 -1.73
N THR A 100 9.59 5.37 -2.93
CA THR A 100 9.72 6.53 -3.82
C THR A 100 8.39 7.23 -4.08
N GLU A 101 7.30 6.68 -3.55
CA GLU A 101 5.94 7.15 -3.73
C GLU A 101 5.25 7.26 -2.37
N GLY A 102 4.38 8.26 -2.21
CA GLY A 102 3.57 8.47 -1.02
C GLY A 102 2.30 9.22 -1.39
N LEU A 103 1.21 8.96 -0.66
CA LEU A 103 -0.05 9.66 -0.84
C LEU A 103 -0.25 10.70 0.26
N LEU A 104 -0.25 11.99 -0.08
CA LEU A 104 -0.59 13.06 0.84
C LEU A 104 -2.10 13.36 0.74
N ILE A 105 -2.80 13.37 1.89
CA ILE A 105 -4.27 13.54 1.97
C ILE A 105 -4.72 14.40 3.14
#